data_AF-A0A240E4J0-F1
#
_entry.id   AF-A0A240E4J0-F1
#
_cell.length_a   1.000
_cell.length_b   1.000
_cell.length_c   1.000
_cell.angle_alpha   90.00
_cell.angle_beta   90.00
_cell.angle_gamma   90.00
#
_symmetry.space_group_name_H-M   'P 1'
#
loop_
_entity.id
_entity.type
_entity.pdbx_description
1 polymer ?
#
loop_
_entity_poly.entity_id
_entity_poly.type
_entity_poly.pdbx_seq_one_letter_code
_entity_poly.pdbx_strand_id
1 'polypeptide(L)' 'MKRVVDVFKDRGRELVWTYVIHLSNIEFHPAQTDFEVEALRLSQVDKRGPSGELSAKVRLSIK' A
#
# COMPACT_ATOMS: atom_id res chain seq x y z
N MET A 1 -5.23 -5.54 -11.77
CA MET A 1 -3.75 -5.47 -11.79
C MET A 1 -3.23 -5.76 -10.38
N LYS A 2 -2.12 -6.52 -10.26
CA LYS A 2 -1.52 -6.91 -8.98
C LYS A 2 -0.25 -6.09 -8.69
N ARG A 3 -0.11 -5.59 -7.46
CA ARG A 3 1.06 -4.85 -6.98
C ARG A 3 1.44 -5.27 -5.58
N VAL A 4 2.75 -5.25 -5.30
CA VAL A 4 3.30 -5.38 -3.94
C VAL A 4 3.41 -3.97 -3.37
N VAL A 5 2.86 -3.75 -2.19
CA VAL A 5 2.84 -2.44 -1.54
C VAL A 5 3.39 -2.60 -0.13
N ASP A 6 4.44 -1.85 0.16
CA ASP A 6 5.04 -1.81 1.48
C ASP A 6 4.38 -0.71 2.33
N VAL A 7 4.17 -1.00 3.61
CA VAL A 7 3.65 -0.06 4.59
C VAL A 7 4.72 0.21 5.61
N PHE A 8 5.03 1.48 5.80
CA PHE A 8 6.06 1.97 6.69
C PHE A 8 5.46 2.82 7.80
N LYS A 9 6.18 2.94 8.90
CA LYS A 9 5.98 3.99 9.91
C LYS A 9 7.24 4.85 10.01
N ASP A 10 7.19 5.83 10.90
CA ASP A 10 8.32 6.73 11.19
C ASP A 10 8.86 7.41 9.93
N ARG A 11 7.92 7.95 9.12
CA ARG A 11 8.19 8.64 7.84
C ARG A 11 8.94 7.78 6.81
N GLY A 12 8.68 6.47 6.76
CA GLY A 12 9.29 5.58 5.79
C GLY A 12 10.53 4.84 6.30
N ARG A 13 10.89 4.97 7.58
CA ARG A 13 12.10 4.37 8.14
C ARG A 13 11.92 2.93 8.61
N GLU A 14 10.72 2.54 9.02
CA GLU A 14 10.47 1.19 9.53
C GLU A 14 9.37 0.50 8.72
N LEU A 15 9.71 -0.63 8.09
CA LEU A 15 8.75 -1.47 7.38
C LEU A 15 7.89 -2.24 8.41
N VAL A 16 6.58 -2.04 8.35
CA VAL A 16 5.62 -2.65 9.29
C VAL A 16 4.92 -3.84 8.64
N TRP A 17 4.60 -3.75 7.34
CA TRP A 17 3.91 -4.80 6.62
C TRP A 17 4.10 -4.68 5.11
N THR A 18 3.85 -5.77 4.39
CA THR A 18 3.80 -5.79 2.92
C THR A 18 2.50 -6.45 2.48
N TYR A 19 1.69 -5.72 1.72
CA TYR A 19 0.50 -6.25 1.08
C TYR A 19 0.78 -6.63 -0.38
N VAL A 20 -0.01 -7.60 -0.83
CA VAL A 20 -0.14 -7.93 -2.24
C VAL A 20 -1.57 -7.57 -2.66
N ILE A 21 -1.72 -6.43 -3.31
CA ILE A 21 -3.01 -5.83 -3.61
C ILE A 21 -3.39 -6.12 -5.04
N HIS A 22 -4.64 -6.55 -5.23
CA HIS A 22 -5.24 -6.75 -6.53
C HIS A 22 -6.43 -5.80 -6.69
N LEU A 23 -6.25 -4.73 -7.47
CA LEU A 23 -7.33 -3.85 -7.86
C LEU A 23 -7.91 -4.34 -9.19
N SER A 24 -9.19 -4.69 -9.17
CA SER A 24 -9.96 -5.13 -10.34
C SER A 24 -10.94 -4.02 -10.69
N ASN A 25 -10.58 -3.16 -11.64
CA ASN A 25 -11.55 -2.27 -12.27
C ASN A 25 -11.51 -2.55 -13.78
N ILE A 26 -12.69 -2.78 -14.36
CA ILE A 26 -12.83 -3.26 -15.75
C ILE A 26 -12.71 -2.07 -16.72
N GLU A 27 -13.02 -0.86 -16.24
CA GLU A 27 -13.10 0.33 -17.09
C GLU A 27 -11.81 1.19 -17.09
N PHE A 28 -10.98 1.10 -16.04
CA PHE A 28 -9.77 1.92 -15.90
C PHE A 28 -8.59 1.14 -15.32
N HIS A 29 -7.39 1.48 -15.79
CA HIS A 29 -6.15 0.96 -15.22
C HIS A 29 -5.82 1.72 -13.91
N PRO A 30 -5.78 1.03 -12.75
CA PRO A 30 -5.49 1.69 -11.47
C PRO A 30 -4.07 2.28 -11.46
N ALA A 31 -3.97 3.51 -10.98
CA ALA A 31 -2.73 4.22 -10.74
C ALA A 31 -2.00 3.67 -9.49
N GLN A 32 -0.72 4.01 -9.32
CA GLN A 32 0.06 3.59 -8.15
C GLN A 32 -0.57 4.05 -6.83
N THR A 33 -1.08 5.29 -6.81
CA THR A 33 -1.76 5.88 -5.65
C THR A 33 -2.97 5.07 -5.20
N ASP A 34 -3.69 4.43 -6.12
CA ASP A 34 -4.86 3.60 -5.77
C ASP A 34 -4.44 2.39 -4.92
N PHE A 35 -3.28 1.79 -5.24
CA PHE A 35 -2.72 0.68 -4.47
C PHE A 35 -2.21 1.14 -3.10
N GLU A 36 -1.62 2.34 -3.01
CA GLU A 36 -1.12 2.91 -1.75
C GLU A 36 -2.27 3.26 -0.81
N VAL A 37 -3.34 3.86 -1.32
CA VAL A 37 -4.56 4.14 -0.56
C VAL A 37 -5.18 2.84 -0.04
N GLU A 38 -5.28 1.82 -0.88
CA GLU A 38 -5.82 0.52 -0.46
C GLU A 38 -4.95 -0.14 0.61
N ALA A 39 -3.62 -0.04 0.52
CA ALA A 39 -2.72 -0.55 1.55
C ALA A 39 -2.91 0.15 2.90
N LEU A 40 -3.12 1.47 2.90
CA LEU A 40 -3.41 2.23 4.12
C LEU A 40 -4.77 1.84 4.70
N ARG A 41 -5.80 1.66 3.86
CA ARG A 41 -7.12 1.19 4.29
C ARG A 41 -7.04 -0.20 4.94
N LEU A 42 -6.33 -1.14 4.31
CA LEU A 42 -6.11 -2.49 4.86
C LEU A 42 -5.33 -2.44 6.18
N SER A 43 -4.35 -1.56 6.30
CA SER A 43 -3.57 -1.39 7.53
C SER A 43 -4.41 -0.96 8.74
N GLN A 44 -5.47 -0.18 8.51
CA GLN A 44 -6.42 0.18 9.57
C GLN A 44 -7.25 -1.02 10.02
N VAL A 45 -7.75 -1.82 9.06
CA VAL A 45 -8.53 -3.03 9.32
C VAL A 45 -7.70 -4.05 10.12
N ASP A 46 -6.45 -4.24 9.70
CA ASP A 46 -5.50 -5.16 10.32
C ASP A 46 -4.86 -4.62 11.61
N LYS A 47 -5.22 -3.39 12.03
CA LYS A 47 -4.68 -2.71 13.23
C LYS A 47 -3.14 -2.63 13.23
N ARG A 48 -2.54 -2.33 12.07
CA ARG A 48 -1.08 -2.21 11.90
C ARG A 48 -0.47 -0.92 12.48
N GLY A 49 -1.32 0.06 12.79
CA GLY A 49 -0.92 1.33 13.37
C GLY A 49 -1.95 2.42 13.12
N PRO A 50 -1.81 3.59 13.77
CA PRO A 50 -2.67 4.74 13.52
C PRO A 50 -2.43 5.30 12.12
N SER A 51 -3.51 5.66 11.44
CA SER A 51 -3.50 6.04 10.02
C SER A 51 -2.64 7.26 9.69
N GLY A 52 -2.46 8.18 10.65
CA GLY A 52 -1.63 9.38 10.48
C GLY A 52 -0.12 9.13 10.59
N GLU A 53 0.30 7.95 11.04
CA GLU A 53 1.71 7.60 11.23
C GLU A 53 2.24 6.62 10.17
N LEU A 54 1.34 6.08 9.36
CA LEU A 54 1.66 5.11 8.31
C LEU A 54 1.79 5.79 6.95
N SER A 55 2.74 5.33 6.16
CA SER A 55 2.83 5.61 4.73
C SER A 55 2.89 4.31 3.95
N ALA A 56 2.35 4.31 2.73
CA ALA A 56 2.39 3.16 1.84
C ALA A 56 3.14 3.51 0.56
N LYS A 57 3.89 2.55 0.01
CA LYS A 57 4.62 2.73 -1.24
C LYS A 57 4.57 1.49 -2.10
N VAL A 58 4.20 1.63 -3.36
CA VAL A 58 4.29 0.53 -4.32
C VAL A 58 5.76 0.15 -4.55
N ARG A 59 6.11 -1.14 -4.45
CA ARG A 59 7.43 -1.59 -4.89
C ARG A 59 7.53 -1.46 -6.40
N LEU A 60 8.39 -0.55 -6.84
CA LEU A 60 8.82 -0.50 -8.22
C LEU A 60 9.83 -1.63 -8.43
N SER A 61 9.48 -2.64 -9.23
CA SER A 61 10.50 -3.57 -9.73
C SER A 61 11.43 -2.78 -10.64
N ILE A 62 12.66 -2.57 -10.17
CA ILE A 62 13.76 -2.20 -11.06
C ILE A 62 14.07 -3.47 -11.87
N LYS A 63 13.98 -3.36 -13.18
CA LYS A 63 14.30 -4.44 -14.12
C LYS A 63 15.82 -4.58 -14.27
#